data_AF-A0A6A3JVU6-F1
#
_entry.id   AF-A0A6A3JVU6-F1
#
_cell.length_a   1.000
_cell.length_b   1.000
_cell.length_c   1.000
_cell.angle_alpha   90.00
_cell.angle_beta   90.00
_cell.angle_gamma   90.00
#
_symmetry.space_group_name_H-M   'P 1'
#
loop_
_entity.id
_entity.type
_entity.pdbx_description
1 polymer ?
#
loop_
_entity_poly.entity_id
_entity_poly.type
_entity_poly.pdbx_seq_one_letter_code
_entity_poly.pdbx_strand_id
1 'polypeptide(L)'
;MPLINDLLDDLDKVLWYCSLDMTSGFWVVSMTDRARIISAFITPFGLFEWNRMPFGLKNAPQIYQRHIDNALYGFLKITNSPDGQAKNQRSPVDLFKDGEPNTGKPTSVLGRRSYIDDILVTAGSWENLCEEVDKLLDACDELNLSISVVKSFWGMKKVDYLGHRVSADGMEAQPKDLASRVNLPFPTSLRSMQSFLGSLNYYSRFTEDFAIYASILYELREVDFFEAIRSSKINPDVDLTGDDDSQPGCEDKWSRAMTAFTVLKDRLVRAPIRRHFDPDRRPVVVVYASKWAISAALMQDHDGVYPPVTFTSRTLKPNEINYGIVDKEVLALLRVLDVCYTQLVKGRSKC
;
A
#
# COMPACT_ATOMS: atom_id res chain seq x y z
N MET A 1 -8.79 7.49 8.01
CA MET A 1 -8.42 7.03 6.64
C MET A 1 -8.22 5.53 6.71
N PRO A 2 -8.74 4.77 5.73
CA PRO A 2 -8.52 3.32 5.67
C PRO A 2 -7.03 3.00 5.52
N LEU A 3 -6.62 1.81 5.96
CA LEU A 3 -5.29 1.32 5.65
C LEU A 3 -5.25 0.94 4.16
N ILE A 4 -4.15 1.27 3.48
CA ILE A 4 -3.97 0.93 2.06
C ILE A 4 -4.17 -0.57 1.82
N ASN A 5 -3.77 -1.42 2.78
CA ASN A 5 -3.92 -2.87 2.67
C ASN A 5 -5.39 -3.30 2.58
N ASP A 6 -6.25 -2.72 3.42
CA ASP A 6 -7.68 -3.03 3.43
C ASP A 6 -8.35 -2.63 2.09
N LEU A 7 -7.79 -1.66 1.38
CA LEU A 7 -8.27 -1.22 0.06
C LEU A 7 -7.81 -2.11 -1.09
N LEU A 8 -6.83 -2.99 -0.84
CA LEU A 8 -6.29 -3.92 -1.84
C LEU A 8 -6.88 -5.33 -1.72
N ASP A 9 -7.63 -5.60 -0.65
CA ASP A 9 -8.35 -6.86 -0.45
C ASP A 9 -9.58 -6.96 -1.37
N ASP A 10 -10.07 -8.17 -1.68
CA ASP A 10 -11.26 -8.43 -2.53
C ASP A 10 -11.13 -7.93 -4.00
N LEU A 11 -9.92 -7.93 -4.56
CA LEU A 11 -9.67 -7.65 -6.00
C LEU A 11 -9.61 -8.95 -6.84
N ASP A 12 -9.96 -10.07 -6.24
CA ASP A 12 -9.84 -11.44 -6.77
C ASP A 12 -10.86 -11.77 -7.87
N LYS A 13 -12.04 -11.15 -7.82
CA LYS A 13 -13.18 -11.44 -8.71
C LYS A 13 -13.39 -10.37 -9.78
N VAL A 14 -12.38 -9.54 -10.00
CA VAL A 14 -12.50 -8.34 -10.83
C VAL A 14 -11.81 -8.57 -12.17
N LEU A 15 -12.56 -8.38 -13.25
CA LEU A 15 -12.06 -8.49 -14.62
C LEU A 15 -11.66 -7.14 -15.20
N TRP A 16 -12.38 -6.08 -14.82
CA TRP A 16 -12.19 -4.73 -15.33
C TRP A 16 -12.01 -3.72 -14.21
N TYR A 17 -11.09 -2.79 -14.44
CA TYR A 17 -10.67 -1.78 -13.49
C TYR A 17 -10.73 -0.38 -14.12
N CYS A 18 -11.24 0.60 -13.37
CA CYS A 18 -11.00 2.02 -13.61
C CYS A 18 -10.29 2.60 -12.38
N SER A 19 -9.10 3.17 -12.58
CA SER A 19 -8.40 3.93 -11.53
C SER A 19 -8.52 5.41 -11.87
N LEU A 20 -9.23 6.14 -11.03
CA LEU A 20 -9.65 7.50 -11.29
C LEU A 20 -8.95 8.45 -10.30
N ASP A 21 -8.37 9.52 -10.85
CA ASP A 21 -7.68 10.57 -10.11
C ASP A 21 -8.57 11.82 -10.07
N MET A 22 -8.89 12.32 -8.88
CA MET A 22 -9.66 13.56 -8.74
C MET A 22 -8.78 14.78 -9.06
N THR A 23 -9.25 15.65 -9.98
CA THR A 23 -8.59 16.93 -10.28
C THR A 23 -8.97 18.02 -9.29
N SER A 24 -10.17 17.94 -8.73
CA SER A 24 -10.74 18.99 -7.88
C SER A 24 -9.91 19.30 -6.63
N GLY A 25 -9.13 18.33 -6.14
CA GLY A 25 -8.29 18.46 -4.96
C GLY A 25 -9.01 19.11 -3.78
N PHE A 26 -8.26 19.72 -2.87
CA PHE A 26 -8.85 20.38 -1.70
C PHE A 26 -9.71 21.61 -2.05
N TRP A 27 -9.61 22.16 -3.25
CA TRP A 27 -10.28 23.39 -3.68
C TRP A 27 -11.79 23.28 -3.80
N VAL A 28 -12.33 22.06 -3.88
CA VAL A 28 -13.78 21.84 -3.79
C VAL A 28 -14.33 22.20 -2.42
N VAL A 29 -13.53 22.03 -1.37
CA VAL A 29 -13.97 22.30 0.00
C VAL A 29 -13.89 23.79 0.31
N SER A 30 -15.01 24.34 0.75
CA SER A 30 -15.12 25.76 1.09
C SER A 30 -14.68 26.03 2.52
N MET A 31 -14.02 27.18 2.71
CA MET A 31 -13.54 27.59 4.02
C MET A 31 -14.66 28.29 4.79
N THR A 32 -14.88 27.90 6.05
CA THR A 32 -15.72 28.68 6.98
C THR A 32 -15.12 30.07 7.21
N ASP A 33 -15.93 31.08 7.53
CA ASP A 33 -15.44 32.47 7.74
C ASP A 33 -14.30 32.55 8.77
N ARG A 34 -14.40 31.80 9.86
CA ARG A 34 -13.31 31.69 10.85
C ARG A 34 -12.02 31.15 10.22
N ALA A 35 -12.13 30.11 9.39
CA ALA A 35 -10.97 29.48 8.77
C ALA A 35 -10.33 30.36 7.70
N ARG A 36 -11.13 31.15 6.96
CA ARG A 36 -10.65 32.15 5.98
C ARG A 36 -9.70 33.14 6.63
N ILE A 37 -10.13 33.76 7.73
CA ILE A 37 -9.35 34.75 8.49
C ILE A 37 -8.02 34.16 8.98
N ILE A 38 -8.05 32.93 9.50
CA ILE A 38 -6.84 32.24 10.02
C ILE A 38 -5.88 31.86 8.87
N SER A 39 -6.41 31.61 7.68
CA SER A 39 -5.63 31.24 6.49
C SER A 39 -5.01 32.42 5.74
N ALA A 40 -5.13 33.64 6.26
CA ALA A 40 -4.63 34.83 5.59
C ALA A 40 -3.10 34.78 5.40
N PHE A 41 -2.62 35.28 4.27
CA PHE A 41 -1.22 35.34 3.90
C PHE A 41 -0.86 36.69 3.28
N ILE A 42 0.40 37.09 3.44
CA ILE A 42 0.91 38.37 2.98
C ILE A 42 1.69 38.15 1.67
N THR A 43 1.40 38.98 0.69
CA THR A 43 2.21 39.15 -0.52
C THR A 43 2.73 40.59 -0.57
N PRO A 44 3.72 40.92 -1.42
CA PRO A 44 4.12 42.30 -1.65
C PRO A 44 2.98 43.24 -2.10
N PHE A 45 1.85 42.68 -2.56
CA PHE A 45 0.69 43.42 -3.06
C PHE A 45 -0.45 43.53 -2.04
N GLY A 46 -0.30 42.95 -0.83
CA GLY A 46 -1.31 43.04 0.23
C GLY A 46 -1.58 41.73 0.96
N LEU A 47 -2.57 41.79 1.85
CA LEU A 47 -3.08 40.66 2.63
C LEU A 47 -4.23 39.99 1.88
N PHE A 48 -4.10 38.68 1.67
CA PHE A 48 -5.10 37.85 0.99
C PHE A 48 -5.53 36.70 1.89
N GLU A 49 -6.73 36.18 1.67
CA GLU A 49 -7.27 35.03 2.39
C GLU A 49 -7.80 33.98 1.41
N TRP A 50 -7.86 32.72 1.87
CA TRP A 50 -8.31 31.62 1.04
C TRP A 50 -9.82 31.38 1.19
N ASN A 51 -10.58 31.47 0.10
CA ASN A 51 -12.02 31.14 0.08
C ASN A 51 -12.30 29.63 0.01
N ARG A 52 -11.30 28.86 -0.43
CA ARG A 52 -11.32 27.40 -0.59
C ARG A 52 -10.13 26.80 0.14
N MET A 53 -10.21 25.53 0.50
CA MET A 53 -9.20 24.90 1.33
C MET A 53 -7.84 24.84 0.59
N PRO A 54 -6.81 25.53 1.11
CA PRO A 54 -5.49 25.52 0.47
C PRO A 54 -4.72 24.26 0.84
N PHE A 55 -3.71 23.94 0.02
CA PHE A 55 -2.70 22.95 0.36
C PHE A 55 -1.87 23.41 1.58
N GLY A 56 -1.40 22.45 2.38
CA GLY A 56 -0.54 22.70 3.55
C GLY A 56 -1.26 22.73 4.90
N LEU A 57 -2.60 22.76 4.92
CA LEU A 57 -3.35 22.60 6.16
C LEU A 57 -3.28 21.14 6.67
N LYS A 58 -2.87 20.96 7.93
CA LYS A 58 -2.68 19.64 8.55
C LYS A 58 -3.91 18.72 8.43
N ASN A 59 -5.12 19.29 8.53
CA ASN A 59 -6.36 18.53 8.54
C ASN A 59 -7.04 18.44 7.16
N ALA A 60 -6.48 19.09 6.12
CA ALA A 60 -7.10 19.11 4.80
C ALA A 60 -7.34 17.71 4.20
N PRO A 61 -6.38 16.76 4.24
CA PRO A 61 -6.60 15.43 3.68
C PRO A 61 -7.75 14.68 4.36
N GLN A 62 -7.92 14.85 5.68
CA GLN A 62 -8.98 14.17 6.43
C GLN A 62 -10.37 14.73 6.13
N ILE A 63 -10.47 16.06 6.02
CA ILE A 63 -11.74 16.72 5.67
C ILE A 63 -12.13 16.35 4.24
N TYR A 64 -11.16 16.34 3.33
CA TYR A 64 -11.39 15.97 1.94
C TYR A 64 -11.77 14.49 1.77
N GLN A 65 -11.08 13.56 2.44
CA GLN A 65 -11.49 12.15 2.47
C GLN A 65 -12.96 12.01 2.92
N ARG A 66 -13.35 12.73 3.98
CA ARG A 66 -14.74 12.67 4.48
C ARG A 66 -15.75 13.22 3.46
N HIS A 67 -15.34 14.22 2.67
CA HIS A 67 -16.15 14.77 1.59
C HIS A 67 -16.35 13.75 0.45
N ILE A 68 -15.29 13.07 0.04
CA ILE A 68 -15.34 11.97 -0.94
C ILE A 68 -16.15 10.78 -0.40
N ASP A 69 -15.94 10.38 0.86
CA ASP A 69 -16.72 9.31 1.49
C ASP A 69 -18.21 9.65 1.49
N ASN A 70 -18.55 10.90 1.74
CA ASN A 70 -19.93 11.32 1.68
C ASN A 70 -20.52 11.23 0.26
N ALA A 71 -19.74 11.57 -0.76
CA ALA A 71 -20.11 11.44 -2.16
C ALA A 71 -20.39 10.00 -2.58
N LEU A 72 -19.50 9.09 -2.19
CA LEU A 72 -19.51 7.72 -2.67
C LEU A 72 -20.43 6.80 -1.86
N TYR A 73 -20.58 7.05 -0.55
CA TYR A 73 -21.36 6.20 0.35
C TYR A 73 -22.68 6.86 0.81
N GLY A 74 -22.90 8.13 0.48
CA GLY A 74 -24.21 8.77 0.60
C GLY A 74 -24.68 9.02 2.04
N PHE A 75 -23.79 9.39 2.97
CA PHE A 75 -24.15 9.59 4.38
C PHE A 75 -24.97 10.87 4.65
N LEU A 76 -24.77 11.93 3.86
CA LEU A 76 -25.34 13.27 4.03
C LEU A 76 -25.75 13.84 2.66
N LYS A 77 -26.91 14.48 2.57
CA LYS A 77 -27.42 15.23 1.40
C LYS A 77 -27.11 16.72 1.55
N ILE A 78 -26.81 17.39 0.43
CA ILE A 78 -26.96 18.85 0.34
C ILE A 78 -28.41 19.11 -0.10
N THR A 79 -29.23 19.71 0.76
CA THR A 79 -30.56 20.15 0.36
C THR A 79 -30.46 21.39 -0.53
N ASN A 80 -30.62 21.22 -1.83
CA ASN A 80 -31.11 22.32 -2.66
C ASN A 80 -32.63 22.37 -2.46
N SER A 81 -33.14 23.44 -1.84
CA SER A 81 -34.56 23.58 -1.51
C SER A 81 -35.45 23.33 -2.76
N PRO A 82 -36.56 22.55 -2.68
CA PRO A 82 -37.29 22.07 -3.86
C PRO A 82 -38.20 23.10 -4.56
N ASP A 83 -38.30 24.33 -4.06
CA ASP A 83 -39.22 25.30 -4.64
C ASP A 83 -38.48 26.17 -5.67
N GLY A 84 -38.87 25.98 -6.93
CA GLY A 84 -38.38 26.66 -8.12
C GLY A 84 -38.44 28.20 -8.09
N GLN A 85 -37.59 28.80 -7.27
CA GLN A 85 -37.11 30.15 -7.44
C GLN A 85 -35.60 30.12 -7.37
N ALA A 86 -34.98 30.34 -8.53
CA ALA A 86 -33.58 30.66 -8.66
C ALA A 86 -33.24 31.88 -7.79
N LYS A 87 -32.92 31.66 -6.52
CA LYS A 87 -32.14 32.60 -5.72
C LYS A 87 -30.69 32.26 -5.97
N ASN A 88 -29.99 33.21 -6.58
CA ASN A 88 -28.54 33.31 -6.71
C ASN A 88 -27.82 33.10 -5.36
N GLN A 89 -27.75 31.89 -4.85
CA GLN A 89 -26.86 31.53 -3.74
C GLN A 89 -25.59 30.89 -4.32
N ARG A 90 -24.64 31.75 -4.67
CA ARG A 90 -23.22 31.42 -4.84
C ARG A 90 -22.51 31.16 -3.49
N SER A 91 -23.26 30.87 -2.42
CA SER A 91 -22.71 30.60 -1.10
C SER A 91 -22.50 29.09 -0.93
N PRO A 92 -21.28 28.62 -0.69
CA PRO A 92 -21.02 27.20 -0.48
C PRO A 92 -21.66 26.73 0.82
N VAL A 93 -22.43 25.65 0.75
CA VAL A 93 -23.07 25.02 1.91
C VAL A 93 -22.03 24.15 2.64
N ASP A 94 -21.89 24.32 3.96
CA ASP A 94 -21.01 23.48 4.76
C ASP A 94 -21.69 22.14 4.99
N LEU A 95 -21.29 21.15 4.19
CA LEU A 95 -21.83 19.79 4.18
C LEU A 95 -21.89 19.11 5.56
N PHE A 96 -21.03 19.51 6.49
CA PHE A 96 -20.95 18.90 7.82
C PHE A 96 -21.70 19.66 8.90
N LYS A 97 -22.17 20.88 8.61
CA LYS A 97 -23.04 21.65 9.51
C LYS A 97 -24.48 21.68 9.04
N ASP A 98 -24.67 21.78 7.73
CA ASP A 98 -25.97 22.04 7.10
C ASP A 98 -26.47 20.83 6.28
N GLY A 99 -25.72 19.73 6.24
CA GLY A 99 -26.11 18.51 5.52
C GLY A 99 -27.14 17.69 6.29
N GLU A 100 -28.27 17.36 5.65
CA GLU A 100 -29.28 16.48 6.24
C GLU A 100 -28.93 15.00 6.00
N PRO A 101 -29.23 14.08 6.94
CA PRO A 101 -29.03 12.66 6.73
C PRO A 101 -29.84 12.17 5.53
N ASN A 102 -29.16 11.52 4.57
CA ASN A 102 -29.83 11.02 3.38
C ASN A 102 -30.63 9.74 3.70
N THR A 103 -31.92 9.90 3.96
CA THR A 103 -32.83 8.78 4.27
C THR A 103 -33.34 8.02 3.04
N GLY A 104 -32.96 8.44 1.81
CA GLY A 104 -33.63 8.04 0.57
C GLY A 104 -32.80 7.30 -0.50
N LYS A 105 -31.49 7.08 -0.32
CA LYS A 105 -30.67 6.23 -1.21
C LYS A 105 -29.95 5.19 -0.36
N PRO A 106 -30.39 3.90 -0.32
CA PRO A 106 -29.76 2.91 0.55
C PRO A 106 -28.55 2.22 -0.08
N THR A 107 -28.16 2.55 -1.31
CA THR A 107 -27.05 1.88 -2.01
C THR A 107 -25.92 2.85 -2.24
N SER A 108 -24.77 2.54 -1.65
CA SER A 108 -23.52 3.21 -1.98
C SER A 108 -23.26 3.16 -3.48
N VAL A 109 -22.71 4.26 -4.02
CA VAL A 109 -22.30 4.40 -5.42
C VAL A 109 -21.19 3.42 -5.79
N LEU A 110 -20.35 3.05 -4.81
CA LEU A 110 -19.29 2.07 -4.98
C LEU A 110 -19.27 1.09 -3.82
N GLY A 111 -19.21 -0.21 -4.10
CA GLY A 111 -19.08 -1.24 -3.05
C GLY A 111 -17.76 -1.22 -2.27
N ARG A 112 -16.82 -0.30 -2.58
CA ARG A 112 -15.44 -0.26 -2.06
C ARG A 112 -15.01 1.13 -1.69
N ARG A 113 -14.25 1.25 -0.59
CA ARG A 113 -13.65 2.50 -0.07
C ARG A 113 -12.63 3.12 -1.04
N SER A 114 -12.52 4.45 -1.04
CA SER A 114 -11.50 5.20 -1.79
C SER A 114 -10.36 5.68 -0.88
N TYR A 115 -9.25 6.10 -1.48
CA TYR A 115 -8.14 6.72 -0.77
C TYR A 115 -7.89 8.13 -1.30
N ILE A 116 -8.39 9.13 -0.59
CA ILE A 116 -8.25 10.56 -0.91
C ILE A 116 -8.74 10.83 -2.34
N ASP A 117 -7.82 11.04 -3.28
CA ASP A 117 -8.09 11.36 -4.68
C ASP A 117 -8.14 10.11 -5.58
N ASP A 118 -7.65 8.96 -5.09
CA ASP A 118 -7.55 7.71 -5.84
C ASP A 118 -8.80 6.83 -5.63
N ILE A 119 -9.68 6.84 -6.63
CA ILE A 119 -10.90 6.02 -6.66
C ILE A 119 -10.69 4.82 -7.58
N LEU A 120 -10.90 3.61 -7.06
CA LEU A 120 -10.85 2.39 -7.85
C LEU A 120 -12.27 1.82 -8.05
N VAL A 121 -12.71 1.77 -9.30
CA VAL A 121 -13.94 1.09 -9.70
C VAL A 121 -13.59 -0.27 -10.29
N THR A 122 -14.30 -1.30 -9.87
CA THR A 122 -14.02 -2.68 -10.21
C THR A 122 -15.30 -3.41 -10.61
N ALA A 123 -15.27 -4.18 -11.69
CA ALA A 123 -16.41 -4.99 -12.11
C ALA A 123 -16.00 -6.35 -12.69
N GLY A 124 -16.91 -7.32 -12.60
CA GLY A 124 -16.77 -8.64 -13.22
C GLY A 124 -17.16 -8.68 -14.70
N SER A 125 -18.01 -7.76 -15.16
CA SER A 125 -18.42 -7.58 -16.55
C SER A 125 -18.18 -6.14 -17.02
N TRP A 126 -18.14 -5.93 -18.33
CA TRP A 126 -17.98 -4.60 -18.91
C TRP A 126 -19.21 -3.73 -18.65
N GLU A 127 -20.39 -4.34 -18.76
CA GLU A 127 -21.68 -3.66 -18.56
C GLU A 127 -21.81 -3.14 -17.14
N ASN A 128 -21.48 -3.95 -16.12
CA ASN A 128 -21.47 -3.50 -14.73
C ASN A 128 -20.44 -2.39 -14.50
N LEU A 129 -19.30 -2.42 -15.20
CA LEU A 129 -18.31 -1.34 -15.07
C LEU A 129 -18.89 -0.01 -15.55
N CYS A 130 -19.52 -0.01 -16.72
CA CYS A 130 -20.17 1.19 -17.26
C CYS A 130 -21.25 1.71 -16.31
N GLU A 131 -22.13 0.84 -15.80
CA GLU A 131 -23.17 1.25 -14.86
C GLU A 131 -22.61 1.88 -13.56
N GLU A 132 -21.56 1.29 -12.99
CA GLU A 132 -20.93 1.84 -11.77
C GLU A 132 -20.20 3.15 -12.04
N VAL A 133 -19.56 3.29 -13.21
CA VAL A 133 -18.91 4.53 -13.63
C VAL A 133 -19.95 5.63 -13.88
N ASP A 134 -21.08 5.33 -14.51
CA ASP A 134 -22.15 6.32 -14.74
C ASP A 134 -22.72 6.83 -13.40
N LYS A 135 -23.01 5.94 -12.45
CA LYS A 135 -23.44 6.35 -11.09
C LYS A 135 -22.39 7.22 -10.39
N LEU A 136 -21.11 6.92 -10.60
CA LEU A 136 -20.02 7.71 -10.03
C LEU A 136 -19.97 9.11 -10.64
N LEU A 137 -20.12 9.23 -11.96
CA LEU A 137 -20.14 10.53 -12.65
C LEU A 137 -21.33 11.37 -12.20
N ASP A 138 -22.53 10.78 -12.07
CA ASP A 138 -23.71 11.45 -11.53
C ASP A 138 -23.46 11.99 -10.10
N ALA A 139 -22.83 11.18 -9.24
CA ALA A 139 -22.48 11.59 -7.87
C ALA A 139 -21.41 12.69 -7.84
N CYS A 140 -20.45 12.64 -8.77
CA CYS A 140 -19.44 13.69 -8.92
C CYS A 140 -20.09 15.01 -9.35
N ASP A 141 -21.02 14.98 -10.30
CA ASP A 141 -21.75 16.16 -10.76
C ASP A 141 -22.64 16.77 -9.66
N GLU A 142 -23.35 15.93 -8.88
CA GLU A 142 -24.15 16.38 -7.72
C GLU A 142 -23.30 17.14 -6.67
N LEU A 143 -22.00 16.81 -6.54
CA LEU A 143 -21.11 17.33 -5.51
C LEU A 143 -19.98 18.22 -6.03
N ASN A 144 -20.03 18.61 -7.31
CA ASN A 144 -19.02 19.43 -7.99
C ASN A 144 -17.59 18.84 -7.92
N LEU A 145 -17.48 17.53 -7.95
CA LEU A 145 -16.20 16.81 -8.07
C LEU A 145 -15.85 16.65 -9.55
N SER A 146 -14.56 16.71 -9.87
CA SER A 146 -14.05 16.61 -11.23
C SER A 146 -12.94 15.58 -11.29
N ILE A 147 -13.01 14.71 -12.30
CA ILE A 147 -12.08 13.61 -12.52
C ILE A 147 -11.07 14.00 -13.60
N SER A 148 -9.80 13.68 -13.40
CA SER A 148 -8.74 13.90 -14.39
C SER A 148 -8.83 12.85 -15.48
N VAL A 149 -9.30 13.20 -16.68
CA VAL A 149 -9.32 12.24 -17.80
C VAL A 149 -7.90 11.76 -18.16
N VAL A 150 -6.90 12.66 -18.08
CA VAL A 150 -5.52 12.38 -18.51
C VAL A 150 -4.75 11.50 -17.53
N LYS A 151 -5.02 11.64 -16.22
CA LYS A 151 -4.34 10.86 -15.18
C LYS A 151 -5.10 9.58 -14.82
N SER A 152 -6.36 9.48 -15.21
CA SER A 152 -7.19 8.31 -14.94
C SER A 152 -7.03 7.24 -16.00
N PHE A 153 -7.21 5.99 -15.58
CA PHE A 153 -7.22 4.80 -16.42
C PHE A 153 -8.62 4.21 -16.42
N TRP A 154 -9.16 3.92 -17.61
CA TRP A 154 -10.57 3.54 -17.79
C TRP A 154 -10.66 2.18 -18.46
N GLY A 155 -11.43 1.25 -17.90
CA GLY A 155 -11.74 -0.02 -18.57
C GLY A 155 -10.52 -0.90 -18.84
N MET A 156 -9.56 -0.93 -17.92
CA MET A 156 -8.33 -1.70 -18.08
C MET A 156 -8.45 -3.08 -17.43
N LYS A 157 -7.77 -4.10 -17.99
CA LYS A 157 -7.61 -5.42 -17.35
C LYS A 157 -6.51 -5.45 -16.28
N LYS A 158 -5.60 -4.47 -16.35
CA LYS A 158 -4.47 -4.29 -15.44
C LYS A 158 -4.28 -2.81 -15.20
N VAL A 159 -4.26 -2.38 -13.94
CA VAL A 159 -4.20 -0.97 -13.58
C VAL A 159 -3.19 -0.72 -12.46
N ASP A 160 -2.56 0.46 -12.47
CA ASP A 160 -1.73 0.91 -11.36
C ASP A 160 -2.64 1.64 -10.33
N TYR A 161 -2.63 1.19 -9.07
CA TYR A 161 -3.43 1.75 -7.97
C TYR A 161 -2.64 1.72 -6.66
N LEU A 162 -2.54 2.87 -5.95
CA LEU A 162 -1.83 3.01 -4.67
C LEU A 162 -0.39 2.45 -4.66
N GLY A 163 0.34 2.61 -5.77
CA GLY A 163 1.71 2.10 -5.95
C GLY A 163 1.80 0.61 -6.27
N HIS A 164 0.68 -0.08 -6.39
CA HIS A 164 0.59 -1.47 -6.79
C HIS A 164 0.07 -1.59 -8.21
N ARG A 165 0.46 -2.66 -8.90
CA ARG A 165 -0.14 -3.01 -10.19
C ARG A 165 -1.08 -4.20 -9.96
N VAL A 166 -2.36 -4.00 -10.24
CA VAL A 166 -3.44 -4.95 -9.96
C VAL A 166 -3.96 -5.53 -11.27
N SER A 167 -4.17 -6.83 -11.31
CA SER A 167 -4.90 -7.54 -12.37
C SER A 167 -5.78 -8.66 -11.80
N ALA A 168 -6.57 -9.28 -12.67
CA ALA A 168 -7.29 -10.52 -12.34
C ALA A 168 -6.37 -11.67 -11.91
N ASP A 169 -5.11 -11.68 -12.36
CA ASP A 169 -4.13 -12.72 -11.99
C ASP A 169 -3.51 -12.49 -10.60
N GLY A 170 -3.58 -11.27 -10.07
CA GLY A 170 -2.97 -10.94 -8.79
C GLY A 170 -2.47 -9.51 -8.66
N MET A 171 -1.60 -9.31 -7.68
CA MET A 171 -0.96 -8.04 -7.35
C MET A 171 0.55 -8.09 -7.55
N GLU A 172 1.06 -7.04 -8.15
CA GLU A 172 2.48 -6.81 -8.42
C GLU A 172 2.95 -5.50 -7.76
N ALA A 173 4.22 -5.44 -7.39
CA ALA A 173 4.87 -4.18 -7.06
C ALA A 173 5.05 -3.33 -8.32
N GLN A 174 4.96 -2.00 -8.22
CA GLN A 174 5.12 -1.15 -9.39
C GLN A 174 6.57 -1.20 -9.93
N PRO A 175 6.77 -1.48 -11.24
CA PRO A 175 8.11 -1.65 -11.82
C PRO A 175 9.00 -0.39 -11.79
N LYS A 176 8.38 0.81 -11.80
CA LYS A 176 9.09 2.09 -11.86
C LYS A 176 10.00 2.32 -10.63
N ASP A 177 9.59 1.82 -9.47
CA ASP A 177 10.37 1.95 -8.24
C ASP A 177 11.39 0.81 -8.06
N LEU A 178 11.21 -0.31 -8.77
CA LEU A 178 12.15 -1.43 -8.72
C LEU A 178 13.41 -1.15 -9.55
N ALA A 179 13.26 -0.49 -10.71
CA ALA A 179 14.36 -0.18 -11.62
C ALA A 179 15.43 0.74 -10.99
N SER A 180 15.01 1.73 -10.18
CA SER A 180 15.95 2.61 -9.46
C SER A 180 16.73 1.90 -8.34
N ARG A 181 16.30 0.69 -7.94
CA ARG A 181 16.84 -0.06 -6.80
C ARG A 181 17.77 -1.22 -7.20
N VAL A 182 17.75 -1.63 -8.48
CA VAL A 182 18.63 -2.68 -9.01
C VAL A 182 20.11 -2.31 -8.89
N ASN A 183 20.44 -1.02 -9.05
CA ASN A 183 21.83 -0.54 -9.06
C ASN A 183 22.28 0.11 -7.75
N LEU A 184 21.57 -0.10 -6.64
CA LEU A 184 21.99 0.46 -5.36
C LEU A 184 23.26 -0.24 -4.84
N PRO A 185 24.34 0.50 -4.53
CA PRO A 185 25.53 -0.07 -3.92
C PRO A 185 25.22 -0.51 -2.49
N PHE A 186 26.06 -1.40 -1.93
CA PHE A 186 25.95 -1.78 -0.53
C PHE A 186 26.12 -0.54 0.37
N PRO A 187 25.24 -0.32 1.36
CA PRO A 187 25.34 0.86 2.22
C PRO A 187 26.68 0.92 2.96
N THR A 188 27.34 2.07 2.95
CA THR A 188 28.65 2.27 3.60
C THR A 188 28.55 2.78 5.04
N SER A 189 27.34 2.99 5.56
CA SER A 189 27.11 3.50 6.92
C SER A 189 25.84 2.89 7.53
N LEU A 190 25.75 2.89 8.86
CA LEU A 190 24.55 2.42 9.55
C LEU A 190 23.30 3.24 9.17
N ARG A 191 23.44 4.56 9.01
CA ARG A 191 22.33 5.44 8.62
C ARG A 191 21.82 5.14 7.21
N SER A 192 22.73 4.90 6.25
CA SER A 192 22.34 4.50 4.89
C SER A 192 21.73 3.11 4.86
N MET A 193 22.21 2.18 5.70
CA MET A 193 21.61 0.84 5.86
C MET A 193 20.18 0.93 6.41
N GLN A 194 19.96 1.72 7.45
CA GLN A 194 18.63 1.95 8.02
C GLN A 194 17.68 2.62 7.03
N SER A 195 18.16 3.60 6.26
CA SER A 195 17.39 4.24 5.19
C SER A 195 16.99 3.23 4.10
N PHE A 196 17.92 2.36 3.69
CA PHE A 196 17.66 1.29 2.75
C PHE A 196 16.58 0.33 3.27
N LEU A 197 16.74 -0.21 4.49
CA LEU A 197 15.75 -1.11 5.11
C LEU A 197 14.38 -0.45 5.26
N GLY A 198 14.34 0.84 5.64
CA GLY A 198 13.10 1.62 5.71
C GLY A 198 12.40 1.73 4.34
N SER A 199 13.17 1.94 3.28
CA SER A 199 12.65 2.00 1.91
C SER A 199 12.08 0.66 1.42
N LEU A 200 12.54 -0.46 1.98
CA LEU A 200 12.08 -1.81 1.63
C LEU A 200 10.81 -2.23 2.36
N ASN A 201 10.39 -1.51 3.40
CA ASN A 201 9.23 -1.90 4.20
C ASN A 201 7.96 -2.07 3.36
N TYR A 202 7.80 -1.26 2.30
CA TYR A 202 6.71 -1.40 1.32
C TYR A 202 6.72 -2.77 0.61
N TYR A 203 7.90 -3.26 0.24
CA TYR A 203 8.11 -4.48 -0.55
C TYR A 203 8.16 -5.75 0.28
N SER A 204 8.24 -5.63 1.61
CA SER A 204 8.20 -6.78 2.53
C SER A 204 7.03 -7.73 2.25
N ARG A 205 5.91 -7.22 1.70
CA ARG A 205 4.73 -8.00 1.30
C ARG A 205 4.91 -8.86 0.04
N PHE A 206 5.90 -8.56 -0.79
CA PHE A 206 6.20 -9.25 -2.05
C PHE A 206 7.49 -10.07 -1.96
N THR A 207 8.24 -9.92 -0.87
CA THR A 207 9.51 -10.59 -0.66
C THR A 207 9.35 -11.72 0.34
N GLU A 208 9.48 -12.94 -0.14
CA GLU A 208 9.59 -14.12 0.72
C GLU A 208 10.82 -13.99 1.63
N ASP A 209 10.66 -14.36 2.90
CA ASP A 209 11.73 -14.36 3.92
C ASP A 209 12.34 -13.00 4.22
N PHE A 210 11.62 -11.92 3.93
CA PHE A 210 12.11 -10.55 4.15
C PHE A 210 12.69 -10.32 5.54
N ALA A 211 11.96 -10.66 6.61
CA ALA A 211 12.44 -10.41 7.98
C ALA A 211 13.70 -11.21 8.34
N ILE A 212 13.94 -12.36 7.69
CA ILE A 212 15.13 -13.18 7.95
C ILE A 212 16.35 -12.46 7.39
N TYR A 213 16.33 -12.08 6.11
CA TYR A 213 17.44 -11.34 5.52
C TYR A 213 17.59 -9.95 6.14
N ALA A 214 16.49 -9.26 6.42
CA ALA A 214 16.53 -7.97 7.10
C ALA A 214 17.13 -8.10 8.51
N SER A 215 16.86 -9.19 9.25
CA SER A 215 17.46 -9.40 10.58
C SER A 215 18.99 -9.49 10.53
N ILE A 216 19.55 -10.11 9.49
CA ILE A 216 21.01 -10.18 9.27
C ILE A 216 21.57 -8.76 9.06
N LEU A 217 20.85 -7.91 8.31
CA LEU A 217 21.25 -6.52 8.10
C LEU A 217 21.09 -5.66 9.36
N TYR A 218 20.06 -5.92 10.18
CA TYR A 218 19.87 -5.26 11.48
C TYR A 218 20.95 -5.64 12.51
N GLU A 219 21.64 -6.78 12.36
CA GLU A 219 22.75 -7.15 13.26
C GLU A 219 23.95 -6.22 13.09
N LEU A 220 24.11 -5.52 11.96
CA LEU A 220 25.22 -4.61 11.73
C LEU A 220 25.14 -3.37 12.63
N ARG A 221 26.24 -3.07 13.30
CA ARG A 221 26.45 -1.92 14.18
C ARG A 221 27.51 -1.01 13.58
N GLU A 222 27.61 0.23 14.08
CA GLU A 222 28.61 1.20 13.57
C GLU A 222 30.04 0.64 13.58
N VAL A 223 30.41 -0.11 14.62
CA VAL A 223 31.72 -0.78 14.74
C VAL A 223 32.02 -1.71 13.57
N ASP A 224 31.01 -2.43 13.07
CA ASP A 224 31.18 -3.39 11.97
C ASP A 224 31.48 -2.64 10.65
N PHE A 225 30.90 -1.45 10.45
CA PHE A 225 31.21 -0.59 9.31
C PHE A 225 32.63 0.00 9.41
N PHE A 226 33.06 0.41 10.60
CA PHE A 226 34.43 0.92 10.81
C PHE A 226 35.50 -0.16 10.54
N GLU A 227 35.26 -1.39 10.99
CA GLU A 227 36.14 -2.53 10.72
C GLU A 227 36.18 -2.90 9.22
N ALA A 228 35.05 -2.85 8.52
CA ALA A 228 34.98 -3.07 7.08
C ALA A 228 35.74 -2.00 6.27
N ILE A 229 35.66 -0.72 6.67
CA ILE A 229 36.43 0.38 6.06
C ILE A 229 37.93 0.17 6.27
N ARG A 230 38.34 -0.20 7.49
CA ARG A 230 39.75 -0.39 7.85
C ARG A 230 40.37 -1.59 7.13
N SER A 231 39.57 -2.61 6.81
CA SER A 231 39.98 -3.85 6.16
C SER A 231 39.90 -3.82 4.63
N SER A 232 39.58 -2.68 4.01
CA SER A 232 39.42 -2.50 2.56
C SER A 232 38.36 -3.40 1.88
N LYS A 233 37.44 -4.01 2.65
CA LYS A 233 36.36 -4.87 2.16
C LYS A 233 35.20 -4.12 1.46
N ILE A 234 35.39 -2.84 1.14
CA ILE A 234 34.36 -1.94 0.56
C ILE A 234 34.62 -1.65 -0.94
N ASN A 235 35.67 -2.21 -1.55
CA ASN A 235 35.84 -2.13 -3.00
C ASN A 235 35.11 -3.28 -3.72
N PRO A 236 34.12 -3.02 -4.60
CA PRO A 236 33.30 -4.07 -5.22
C PRO A 236 33.92 -4.82 -6.40
N ASP A 237 35.16 -4.50 -6.82
CA ASP A 237 35.70 -4.90 -8.14
C ASP A 237 36.88 -5.89 -8.12
N VAL A 238 37.10 -6.65 -7.05
CA VAL A 238 38.20 -7.64 -7.02
C VAL A 238 37.66 -9.07 -7.13
N ASP A 239 37.96 -9.65 -8.29
CA ASP A 239 37.76 -11.05 -8.67
C ASP A 239 38.34 -11.99 -7.59
N LEU A 240 37.50 -12.88 -7.06
CA LEU A 240 37.88 -13.85 -6.02
C LEU A 240 38.66 -15.01 -6.66
N THR A 241 39.94 -14.79 -6.94
CA THR A 241 40.92 -15.87 -7.17
C THR A 241 42.09 -15.69 -6.22
N GLY A 242 41.90 -16.17 -4.99
CA GLY A 242 42.95 -16.22 -3.99
C GLY A 242 42.56 -17.25 -2.94
N ASP A 243 43.23 -18.40 -2.99
CA ASP A 243 43.22 -19.41 -1.94
C ASP A 243 43.64 -18.75 -0.62
N ASP A 244 42.68 -18.58 0.30
CA ASP A 244 43.00 -18.23 1.69
C ASP A 244 42.49 -19.34 2.61
N ASP A 245 43.47 -19.97 3.24
CA ASP A 245 43.41 -21.22 3.99
C ASP A 245 42.87 -20.93 5.41
N SER A 246 41.60 -20.50 5.49
CA SER A 246 40.91 -20.21 6.76
C SER A 246 39.79 -21.20 7.06
N GLN A 247 39.77 -21.66 8.31
CA GLN A 247 38.94 -22.76 8.85
C GLN A 247 37.44 -22.69 8.42
N PRO A 248 36.80 -23.83 8.13
CA PRO A 248 35.44 -23.88 7.56
C PRO A 248 34.33 -23.72 8.63
N GLY A 249 34.33 -22.61 9.37
CA GLY A 249 33.43 -22.46 10.54
C GLY A 249 32.92 -21.07 10.89
N CYS A 250 33.40 -19.99 10.27
CA CYS A 250 32.89 -18.65 10.57
C CYS A 250 32.89 -17.78 9.30
N GLU A 251 31.81 -17.85 8.52
CA GLU A 251 31.57 -16.80 7.54
C GLU A 251 31.55 -15.45 8.26
N ASP A 252 32.44 -14.55 7.86
CA ASP A 252 32.53 -13.20 8.40
C ASP A 252 31.14 -12.53 8.35
N LYS A 253 30.75 -11.88 9.46
CA LYS A 253 29.44 -11.23 9.62
C LYS A 253 29.17 -10.24 8.48
N TRP A 254 30.21 -9.58 8.00
CA TRP A 254 30.16 -8.68 6.85
C TRP A 254 29.80 -9.41 5.54
N SER A 255 30.46 -10.54 5.27
CA SER A 255 30.18 -11.38 4.08
C SER A 255 28.74 -11.89 4.10
N ARG A 256 28.25 -12.34 5.27
CA ARG A 256 26.84 -12.75 5.43
C ARG A 256 25.86 -11.61 5.13
N ALA A 257 26.16 -10.39 5.58
CA ALA A 257 25.34 -9.23 5.31
C ALA A 257 25.38 -8.83 3.83
N MET A 258 26.54 -8.92 3.17
CA MET A 258 26.68 -8.65 1.74
C MET A 258 25.87 -9.66 0.90
N THR A 259 25.94 -10.94 1.25
CA THR A 259 25.12 -12.00 0.64
C THR A 259 23.62 -11.74 0.86
N ALA A 260 23.21 -11.42 2.10
CA ALA A 260 21.81 -11.10 2.40
C ALA A 260 21.30 -9.88 1.61
N PHE A 261 22.12 -8.86 1.43
CA PHE A 261 21.80 -7.68 0.63
C PHE A 261 21.61 -8.03 -0.85
N THR A 262 22.52 -8.81 -1.43
CA THR A 262 22.43 -9.25 -2.83
C THR A 262 21.20 -10.13 -3.06
N VAL A 263 20.92 -11.07 -2.16
CA VAL A 263 19.72 -11.93 -2.24
C VAL A 263 18.44 -11.09 -2.12
N LEU A 264 18.38 -10.11 -1.21
CA LEU A 264 17.23 -9.21 -1.10
C LEU A 264 17.01 -8.41 -2.38
N LYS A 265 18.06 -7.84 -2.98
CA LYS A 265 17.96 -7.11 -4.25
C LYS A 265 17.41 -7.99 -5.36
N ASP A 266 17.95 -9.19 -5.49
CA ASP A 266 17.53 -10.15 -6.51
C ASP A 266 16.07 -10.62 -6.29
N ARG A 267 15.66 -10.89 -5.05
CA ARG A 267 14.27 -11.21 -4.70
C ARG A 267 13.31 -10.04 -4.95
N LEU A 268 13.76 -8.79 -4.80
CA LEU A 268 12.94 -7.61 -5.13
C LEU A 268 12.74 -7.46 -6.65
N VAL A 269 13.76 -7.79 -7.44
CA VAL A 269 13.67 -7.75 -8.92
C VAL A 269 12.79 -8.88 -9.44
N ARG A 270 12.96 -10.09 -8.89
CA ARG A 270 12.17 -11.28 -9.26
C ARG A 270 10.82 -11.36 -8.56
N ALA A 271 10.43 -10.32 -7.81
CA ALA A 271 9.26 -10.33 -6.95
C ALA A 271 8.05 -10.94 -7.69
N PRO A 272 7.52 -12.09 -7.21
CA PRO A 272 6.51 -12.82 -7.92
C PRO A 272 5.17 -12.07 -7.90
N ILE A 273 4.34 -12.34 -8.91
CA ILE A 273 2.93 -11.95 -8.87
C ILE A 273 2.29 -12.68 -7.70
N ARG A 274 1.74 -11.92 -6.75
CA ARG A 274 0.94 -12.50 -5.68
C ARG A 274 -0.44 -12.80 -6.21
N ARG A 275 -0.77 -14.07 -6.36
CA ARG A 275 -2.09 -14.48 -6.83
C ARG A 275 -3.14 -14.20 -5.78
N HIS A 276 -4.35 -13.96 -6.27
CA HIS A 276 -5.52 -13.90 -5.41
C HIS A 276 -5.81 -15.26 -4.79
N PHE A 277 -6.42 -15.27 -3.61
CA PHE A 277 -6.77 -16.50 -2.90
C PHE A 277 -7.99 -17.15 -3.54
N ASP A 278 -7.85 -18.40 -3.97
CA ASP A 278 -8.94 -19.21 -4.54
C ASP A 278 -9.50 -20.17 -3.47
N PRO A 279 -10.75 -20.00 -3.01
CA PRO A 279 -11.30 -20.86 -1.96
C PRO A 279 -11.42 -22.34 -2.31
N ASP A 280 -11.51 -22.66 -3.60
CA ASP A 280 -11.69 -24.02 -4.09
C ASP A 280 -10.36 -24.78 -4.19
N ARG A 281 -9.23 -24.07 -4.05
CA ARG A 281 -7.89 -24.63 -4.12
C ARG A 281 -7.29 -24.89 -2.75
N ARG A 282 -6.48 -25.96 -2.67
CA ARG A 282 -5.81 -26.35 -1.43
C ARG A 282 -4.76 -25.30 -1.03
N PRO A 283 -4.87 -24.69 0.16
CA PRO A 283 -3.81 -23.84 0.69
C PRO A 283 -2.63 -24.70 1.16
N VAL A 284 -1.42 -24.23 0.85
CA VAL A 284 -0.16 -24.77 1.34
C VAL A 284 0.56 -23.67 2.08
N VAL A 285 0.96 -23.95 3.32
CA VAL A 285 1.73 -23.03 4.15
C VAL A 285 3.15 -23.53 4.20
N VAL A 286 4.10 -22.68 3.81
CA VAL A 286 5.53 -22.91 4.01
C VAL A 286 5.97 -22.01 5.15
N VAL A 287 6.61 -22.60 6.16
CA VAL A 287 7.15 -21.86 7.31
C VAL A 287 8.66 -21.92 7.31
N TYR A 288 9.26 -20.85 7.79
CA TYR A 288 10.69 -20.77 8.03
C TYR A 288 10.93 -20.04 9.34
N ALA A 289 11.90 -20.53 10.12
CA ALA A 289 12.36 -19.90 11.34
C ALA A 289 13.88 -19.76 11.33
N SER A 290 14.36 -18.62 11.83
CA SER A 290 15.77 -18.39 12.12
C SER A 290 15.95 -18.11 13.62
N LYS A 291 17.19 -17.88 14.03
CA LYS A 291 17.48 -17.49 15.43
C LYS A 291 16.71 -16.22 15.84
N TRP A 292 16.50 -15.29 14.92
CA TRP A 292 16.06 -13.92 15.20
C TRP A 292 14.74 -13.54 14.54
N ALA A 293 14.27 -14.30 13.56
CA ALA A 293 13.08 -13.97 12.79
C ALA A 293 12.31 -15.22 12.38
N ILE A 294 11.04 -15.02 12.07
CA ILE A 294 10.15 -16.03 11.50
C ILE A 294 9.53 -15.50 10.22
N SER A 295 9.27 -16.40 9.29
CA SER A 295 8.65 -16.13 8.00
C SER A 295 7.68 -17.25 7.66
N ALA A 296 6.62 -16.90 6.96
CA ALA A 296 5.67 -17.85 6.43
C ALA A 296 5.09 -17.33 5.12
N ALA A 297 4.85 -18.27 4.21
CA ALA A 297 4.22 -18.02 2.92
C ALA A 297 2.96 -18.88 2.82
N LEU A 298 1.84 -18.24 2.48
CA LEU A 298 0.63 -18.90 2.02
C LEU A 298 0.71 -19.02 0.49
N MET A 299 0.59 -20.25 -0.01
CA MET A 299 0.63 -20.60 -1.43
C MET A 299 -0.56 -21.49 -1.77
N GLN A 300 -0.87 -21.67 -3.05
CA GLN A 300 -1.95 -22.56 -3.49
C GLN A 300 -1.54 -23.35 -4.72
N ASP A 301 -1.92 -24.62 -4.78
CA ASP A 301 -1.61 -25.49 -5.92
C ASP A 301 -2.36 -25.06 -7.19
N HIS A 302 -1.58 -24.79 -8.24
CA HIS A 302 -2.03 -24.50 -9.59
C HIS A 302 -1.24 -25.37 -10.56
N ASP A 303 -1.81 -26.54 -10.87
CA ASP A 303 -1.26 -27.49 -11.84
C ASP A 303 0.19 -27.90 -11.53
N GLY A 304 0.50 -28.10 -10.24
CA GLY A 304 1.83 -28.47 -9.75
C GLY A 304 2.77 -27.30 -9.50
N VAL A 305 2.34 -26.06 -9.81
CA VAL A 305 3.05 -24.84 -9.44
C VAL A 305 2.37 -24.25 -8.20
N TYR A 306 3.17 -23.79 -7.23
CA TYR A 306 2.68 -23.16 -6.01
C TYR A 306 2.93 -21.65 -6.06
N PRO A 307 2.11 -20.85 -6.77
CA PRO A 307 2.23 -19.40 -6.71
C PRO A 307 1.92 -18.89 -5.30
N PRO A 308 2.63 -17.82 -4.87
CA PRO A 308 2.40 -17.23 -3.57
C PRO A 308 1.11 -16.40 -3.56
N VAL A 309 0.34 -16.54 -2.49
CA VAL A 309 -0.82 -15.71 -2.18
C VAL A 309 -0.44 -14.60 -1.21
N THR A 310 0.22 -14.95 -0.10
CA THR A 310 0.59 -13.99 0.96
C THR A 310 1.92 -14.35 1.59
N PHE A 311 2.79 -13.36 1.77
CA PHE A 311 4.01 -13.47 2.58
C PHE A 311 3.82 -12.73 3.89
N THR A 312 4.27 -13.33 4.99
CA THR A 312 4.34 -12.68 6.29
C THR A 312 5.65 -13.01 6.96
N SER A 313 6.29 -12.03 7.57
CA SER A 313 7.52 -12.25 8.32
C SER A 313 7.64 -11.21 9.42
N ARG A 314 8.32 -11.57 10.50
CA ARG A 314 8.61 -10.66 11.62
C ARG A 314 9.85 -11.08 12.37
N THR A 315 10.48 -10.12 13.03
CA THR A 315 11.50 -10.40 14.04
C THR A 315 10.87 -10.98 15.31
N LEU A 316 11.62 -11.83 16.00
CA LEU A 316 11.23 -12.45 17.26
C LEU A 316 11.38 -11.46 18.42
N LYS A 317 10.47 -11.54 19.38
CA LYS A 317 10.54 -10.76 20.63
C LYS A 317 11.66 -11.32 21.53
N PRO A 318 12.19 -10.53 22.49
CA PRO A 318 13.28 -10.96 23.36
C PRO A 318 13.05 -12.31 24.07
N ASN A 319 11.80 -12.58 24.48
CA ASN A 319 11.41 -13.84 25.10
C ASN A 319 11.31 -15.01 24.09
N GLU A 320 10.95 -14.73 22.84
CA GLU A 320 10.80 -15.74 21.77
C GLU A 320 12.14 -16.14 21.14
N ILE A 321 13.19 -15.32 21.27
CA ILE A 321 14.54 -15.61 20.72
C ILE A 321 15.12 -16.89 21.34
N ASN A 322 14.79 -17.16 22.61
CA ASN A 322 15.29 -18.33 23.34
C ASN A 322 14.50 -19.62 23.07
N TYR A 323 13.42 -19.54 22.28
CA TYR A 323 12.63 -20.72 21.94
C TYR A 323 13.41 -21.69 21.05
N GLY A 324 13.03 -22.97 21.09
CA GLY A 324 13.55 -23.96 20.17
C GLY A 324 13.17 -23.62 18.72
N ILE A 325 13.88 -24.20 17.76
CA ILE A 325 13.59 -23.96 16.34
C ILE A 325 12.15 -24.39 15.98
N VAL A 326 11.70 -25.53 16.51
CA VAL A 326 10.35 -26.07 16.31
C VAL A 326 9.28 -25.13 16.87
N ASP A 327 9.49 -24.58 18.06
CA ASP A 327 8.57 -23.61 18.66
C ASP A 327 8.47 -22.33 17.81
N LYS A 328 9.58 -21.91 17.20
CA LYS A 328 9.61 -20.76 16.28
C LYS A 328 8.88 -21.05 14.97
N GLU A 329 8.97 -22.27 14.44
CA GLU A 329 8.17 -22.70 13.29
C GLU A 329 6.68 -22.69 13.61
N VAL A 330 6.28 -23.12 14.83
CA VAL A 330 4.90 -23.00 15.29
C VAL A 330 4.47 -21.53 15.39
N LEU A 331 5.34 -20.63 15.87
CA LEU A 331 5.06 -19.19 15.85
C LEU A 331 4.88 -18.65 14.42
N ALA A 332 5.67 -19.12 13.46
CA ALA A 332 5.53 -18.75 12.05
C ALA A 332 4.18 -19.21 11.50
N LEU A 333 3.77 -20.44 11.82
CA LEU A 333 2.47 -20.99 11.45
C LEU A 333 1.31 -20.20 12.07
N LEU A 334 1.37 -19.93 13.37
CA LEU A 334 0.35 -19.11 14.04
C LEU A 334 0.23 -17.72 13.42
N ARG A 335 1.36 -17.12 13.03
CA ARG A 335 1.39 -15.81 12.40
C ARG A 335 0.67 -15.80 11.05
N VAL A 336 0.93 -16.77 10.17
CA VAL A 336 0.25 -16.80 8.86
C VAL A 336 -1.22 -17.14 8.98
N LEU A 337 -1.61 -17.98 9.96
CA LEU A 337 -3.02 -18.27 10.24
C LEU A 337 -3.77 -17.04 10.74
N ASP A 338 -3.15 -16.22 11.58
CA ASP A 338 -3.71 -14.96 12.08
C ASP A 338 -3.87 -13.93 10.93
N VAL A 339 -2.80 -13.72 10.15
CA VAL A 339 -2.80 -12.78 9.02
C VAL A 339 -3.78 -13.20 7.92
N CYS A 340 -3.86 -14.49 7.61
CA CYS A 340 -4.71 -15.01 6.54
C CYS A 340 -6.04 -15.57 7.08
N TYR A 341 -6.41 -15.26 8.33
CA TYR A 341 -7.59 -15.82 8.98
C TYR A 341 -8.86 -15.59 8.13
N THR A 342 -9.05 -14.36 7.66
CA THR A 342 -10.19 -13.99 6.82
C THR A 342 -10.23 -14.77 5.52
N GLN A 343 -9.10 -14.93 4.84
CA GLN A 343 -8.98 -15.66 3.58
C GLN A 343 -9.29 -17.15 3.79
N LEU A 344 -8.68 -17.77 4.82
CA LEU A 344 -8.81 -19.20 5.12
C LEU A 344 -10.21 -19.57 5.65
N VAL A 345 -10.85 -18.69 6.40
CA VAL A 345 -12.17 -18.96 7.03
C VAL A 345 -13.33 -18.51 6.14
N LYS A 346 -13.30 -17.28 5.59
CA LYS A 346 -14.40 -16.79 4.76
C LYS A 346 -14.47 -17.47 3.39
N GLY A 347 -13.36 -18.01 2.89
CA GLY A 347 -13.35 -18.80 1.65
C GLY A 347 -14.28 -20.03 1.72
N ARG A 348 -14.53 -20.58 2.92
CA ARG A 348 -15.39 -21.77 3.08
C ARG A 348 -16.86 -21.46 3.37
N SER A 349 -17.24 -20.19 3.52
CA SER A 349 -18.64 -19.81 3.79
C SER A 349 -19.43 -19.62 2.50
N LYS A 350 -19.66 -20.73 1.78
CA LYS A 350 -20.84 -20.93 0.93
C LYS A 350 -21.32 -22.37 1.08
N CYS A 351 -22.18 -22.59 2.07
CA CYS A 351 -23.23 -23.61 2.04
C CYS A 351 -24.54 -22.88 2.32
#